data_AF-A0A7S1KX39-F1
#
_entry.id   AF-A0A7S1KX39-F1
#
_cell.length_a   1.000
_cell.length_b   1.000
_cell.length_c   1.000
_cell.angle_alpha   90.00
_cell.angle_beta   90.00
_cell.angle_gamma   90.00
#
_symmetry.space_group_name_H-M   'P 1'
#
loop_
_entity.id
_entity.type
_entity.pdbx_description
1 polymer ?
#
loop_
_entity_poly.entity_id
_entity_poly.type
_entity_poly.pdbx_seq_one_letter_code
_entity_poly.pdbx_strand_id
1 'polypeptide(L)'
;ANCPVLLSPDGSWDSAQWEARIQTHNMSVVTAFIGWDWEAEVLRHHREGRDIIFLDAEPSSNVAVLDLKRLSFPPFVHGCSSDPLDSPNVSTLCDVPELMLFKVANVGLRMRAPEALRVVRQFSMPRDELDDMLRRHQDVGSHWNVSCEWLRRKPPDWWDKLVPACVRNPKAQPERGDLFFNTDSLECEVKL
;
A
#
# COMPACT_ATOMS: atom_id res chain seq x y z
N ALA A 1 12.64 15.04 -32.73
CA ALA A 1 11.60 15.40 -31.75
C ALA A 1 11.77 14.46 -30.56
N ASN A 2 11.89 15.00 -29.34
CA ASN A 2 11.98 14.18 -28.14
C ASN A 2 10.55 13.88 -27.69
N CYS A 3 10.05 12.67 -27.97
CA CYS A 3 8.76 12.25 -27.44
C CYS A 3 8.89 12.05 -25.92
N PRO A 4 7.95 12.56 -25.10
CA PRO A 4 7.85 12.18 -23.69
C PRO A 4 7.79 10.67 -23.55
N VAL A 5 8.49 10.15 -22.52
CA VAL A 5 8.54 8.72 -22.24
C VAL A 5 7.78 8.44 -20.95
N LEU A 6 6.89 7.46 -20.97
CA LEU A 6 6.28 6.86 -19.79
C LEU A 6 7.15 5.67 -19.35
N LEU A 7 7.80 5.78 -18.21
CA LEU A 7 8.57 4.70 -17.60
C LEU A 7 7.63 3.75 -16.85
N SER A 8 7.73 2.45 -17.11
CA SER A 8 6.94 1.40 -16.44
C SER A 8 7.84 0.29 -15.89
N PRO A 9 7.56 -0.26 -14.69
CA PRO A 9 8.34 -1.37 -14.12
C PRO A 9 8.31 -2.63 -14.97
N ASP A 10 7.18 -2.98 -15.57
CA ASP A 10 7.05 -4.19 -16.38
C ASP A 10 6.00 -4.07 -17.49
N GLY A 11 6.01 -5.01 -18.43
CA GLY A 11 4.98 -5.12 -19.46
C GLY A 11 3.75 -5.91 -19.01
N SER A 12 3.45 -5.94 -17.70
CA SER A 12 2.34 -6.74 -17.18
C SER A 12 0.98 -6.07 -17.44
N TRP A 13 -0.06 -6.64 -16.83
CA TRP A 13 -1.46 -6.24 -17.00
C TRP A 13 -1.71 -4.75 -16.76
N ASP A 14 -1.04 -4.14 -15.78
CA ASP A 14 -1.19 -2.71 -15.50
C ASP A 14 -0.75 -1.85 -16.69
N SER A 15 0.32 -2.25 -17.38
CA SER A 15 0.88 -1.52 -18.51
C SER A 15 -0.04 -1.49 -19.74
N ALA A 16 -0.73 -2.59 -20.04
CA ALA A 16 -1.69 -2.62 -21.14
C ALA A 16 -2.83 -1.60 -20.96
N GLN A 17 -3.28 -1.40 -19.71
CA GLN A 17 -4.29 -0.38 -19.43
C GLN A 17 -3.76 1.04 -19.56
N TRP A 18 -2.50 1.28 -19.22
CA TRP A 18 -1.88 2.59 -19.39
C TRP A 18 -1.65 2.92 -20.86
N GLU A 19 -1.24 1.96 -21.67
CA GLU A 19 -1.17 2.12 -23.13
C GLU A 19 -2.55 2.41 -23.74
N ALA A 20 -3.59 1.71 -23.29
CA ALA A 20 -4.96 1.97 -23.70
C ALA A 20 -5.41 3.40 -23.35
N ARG A 21 -5.08 3.90 -22.15
CA ARG A 21 -5.34 5.30 -21.75
C ARG A 21 -4.58 6.29 -22.63
N ILE A 22 -3.29 6.05 -22.89
CA ILE A 22 -2.47 6.90 -23.76
C ILE A 22 -3.11 7.00 -25.15
N GLN A 23 -3.48 5.87 -25.74
CA GLN A 23 -4.11 5.83 -27.07
C GLN A 23 -5.47 6.52 -27.07
N THR A 24 -6.32 6.21 -26.09
CA THR A 24 -7.68 6.74 -25.97
C THR A 24 -7.70 8.26 -25.80
N HIS A 25 -6.73 8.81 -25.07
CA HIS A 25 -6.61 10.25 -24.83
C HIS A 25 -5.71 10.96 -25.86
N ASN A 26 -5.33 10.27 -26.95
CA ASN A 26 -4.44 10.80 -28.00
C ASN A 26 -3.14 11.41 -27.46
N MET A 27 -2.58 10.81 -26.42
CA MET A 27 -1.35 11.27 -25.80
C MET A 27 -0.15 10.91 -26.68
N SER A 28 0.70 11.90 -26.96
CA SER A 28 1.95 11.69 -27.72
C SER A 28 3.08 11.22 -26.81
N VAL A 29 2.92 10.05 -26.19
CA VAL A 29 3.86 9.46 -25.22
C VAL A 29 4.27 8.06 -25.66
N VAL A 30 5.54 7.70 -25.46
CA VAL A 30 6.04 6.34 -25.71
C VAL A 30 6.23 5.62 -24.39
N THR A 31 5.70 4.42 -24.24
CA THR A 31 5.92 3.58 -23.05
C THR A 31 7.26 2.87 -23.15
N ALA A 32 8.06 2.91 -22.08
CA ALA A 32 9.31 2.18 -21.94
C ALA A 32 9.27 1.28 -20.70
N PHE A 33 9.48 -0.02 -20.91
CA PHE A 33 9.54 -1.03 -19.86
C PHE A 33 10.98 -1.17 -19.37
N ILE A 34 11.24 -0.72 -18.15
CA ILE A 34 12.60 -0.59 -17.61
C ILE A 34 12.93 -1.62 -16.52
N GLY A 35 12.00 -2.52 -16.20
CA GLY A 35 12.25 -3.63 -15.28
C GLY A 35 12.17 -3.22 -13.81
N TRP A 36 12.62 -4.11 -12.93
CA TRP A 36 12.58 -3.91 -11.48
C TRP A 36 13.50 -2.80 -10.96
N ASP A 37 14.46 -2.35 -11.76
CA ASP A 37 15.35 -1.22 -11.42
C ASP A 37 14.71 0.15 -11.73
N TRP A 38 13.40 0.19 -12.00
CA TRP A 38 12.70 1.40 -12.42
C TRP A 38 12.83 2.57 -11.45
N GLU A 39 12.83 2.32 -10.14
CA GLU A 39 12.97 3.37 -9.11
C GLU A 39 14.31 4.12 -9.27
N ALA A 40 15.41 3.38 -9.48
CA ALA A 40 16.72 3.97 -9.66
C ALA A 40 16.79 4.84 -10.93
N GLU A 41 16.10 4.41 -11.98
CA GLU A 41 16.02 5.15 -13.23
C GLU A 41 15.18 6.43 -13.10
N VAL A 42 14.02 6.36 -12.42
CA VAL A 42 13.20 7.54 -12.09
C VAL A 42 14.04 8.56 -11.32
N LEU A 43 14.76 8.12 -10.28
CA LEU A 43 15.63 8.98 -9.49
C LEU A 43 16.79 9.55 -10.32
N ARG A 44 17.37 8.77 -11.23
CA ARG A 44 18.43 9.25 -12.14
C ARG A 44 17.92 10.36 -13.05
N HIS A 45 16.78 10.14 -13.70
CA HIS A 45 16.14 11.13 -14.57
C HIS A 45 15.77 12.41 -13.82
N HIS A 46 15.25 12.28 -12.59
CA HIS A 46 14.95 13.42 -11.73
C HIS A 46 16.21 14.24 -11.40
N ARG A 47 17.31 13.58 -11.01
CA ARG A 47 18.60 14.25 -10.71
C ARG A 47 19.20 14.94 -11.93
N GLU A 48 18.96 14.40 -13.12
CA GLU A 48 19.38 15.00 -14.40
C GLU A 48 18.48 16.16 -14.85
N GLY A 49 17.41 16.49 -14.10
CA GLY A 49 16.46 17.54 -14.45
C GLY A 49 15.66 17.24 -15.72
N ARG A 50 15.45 15.96 -16.05
CA ARG A 50 14.65 15.55 -17.20
C ARG A 50 13.18 15.47 -16.82
N ASP A 51 12.33 16.00 -17.70
CA ASP A 51 10.89 15.75 -17.62
C ASP A 51 10.62 14.28 -17.92
N ILE A 52 10.00 13.58 -16.96
CA ILE A 52 9.62 12.19 -17.08
C ILE A 52 8.17 12.00 -16.66
N ILE A 53 7.53 11.00 -17.29
CA ILE A 53 6.28 10.43 -16.81
C ILE A 53 6.63 9.02 -16.38
N PHE A 54 6.12 8.56 -15.25
CA PHE A 54 6.33 7.19 -14.81
C PHE A 54 5.10 6.65 -14.11
N LEU A 55 4.95 5.33 -14.15
CA LEU A 55 3.91 4.63 -13.43
C LEU A 55 4.35 4.36 -12.00
N ASP A 56 3.49 4.72 -11.06
CA ASP A 56 3.70 4.48 -9.65
C ASP A 56 2.36 4.27 -8.94
N ALA A 57 2.41 3.65 -7.77
CA ALA A 57 1.29 3.53 -6.86
C ALA A 57 1.40 4.57 -5.75
N GLU A 58 0.29 4.85 -5.07
CA GLU A 58 0.31 5.63 -3.84
C GLU A 58 -0.30 4.79 -2.71
N PRO A 59 0.41 4.60 -1.59
CA PRO A 59 1.72 5.17 -1.24
C PRO A 59 2.91 4.41 -1.86
N SER A 60 4.00 5.13 -2.18
CA SER A 60 5.28 4.57 -2.64
C SER A 60 6.48 5.37 -2.15
N SER A 61 7.68 4.79 -2.29
CA SER A 61 8.94 5.47 -1.98
C SER A 61 9.15 6.74 -2.80
N ASN A 62 8.85 6.71 -4.10
CA ASN A 62 9.10 7.86 -4.97
C ASN A 62 8.09 8.97 -4.69
N VAL A 63 6.81 8.64 -4.48
CA VAL A 63 5.77 9.63 -4.10
C VAL A 63 6.12 10.30 -2.78
N ALA A 64 6.72 9.58 -1.85
CA ALA A 64 7.08 10.14 -0.55
C ALA A 64 8.31 11.07 -0.60
N VAL A 65 9.22 10.90 -1.56
CA VAL A 65 10.50 11.64 -1.65
C VAL A 65 10.48 12.76 -2.70
N LEU A 66 9.79 12.55 -3.81
CA LEU A 66 9.79 13.45 -4.96
C LEU A 66 8.60 14.40 -4.92
N ASP A 67 8.79 15.64 -5.39
CA ASP A 67 7.68 16.58 -5.64
C ASP A 67 6.96 16.19 -6.94
N LEU A 68 6.07 15.21 -6.85
CA LEU A 68 5.34 14.66 -7.99
C LEU A 68 3.96 15.28 -8.14
N LYS A 69 3.48 15.29 -9.38
CA LYS A 69 2.07 15.54 -9.70
C LYS A 69 1.49 14.32 -10.39
N ARG A 70 0.40 13.79 -9.84
CA ARG A 70 -0.38 12.75 -10.51
C ARG A 70 -0.96 13.30 -11.80
N LEU A 71 -0.78 12.55 -12.89
CA LEU A 71 -1.52 12.79 -14.12
C LEU A 71 -2.96 12.29 -13.92
N SER A 72 -3.92 13.21 -13.94
CA SER A 72 -5.34 12.89 -13.77
C SER A 72 -6.03 12.63 -15.10
N PHE A 73 -6.94 11.66 -15.10
CA PHE A 73 -7.84 11.34 -16.21
C PHE A 73 -9.29 11.70 -15.81
N PRO A 74 -10.28 11.62 -16.72
CA PRO A 74 -11.68 11.75 -16.33
C PRO A 74 -12.02 10.87 -15.12
N PRO A 75 -12.78 11.36 -14.13
CA PRO A 75 -13.04 10.62 -12.90
C PRO A 75 -13.58 9.21 -13.14
N PHE A 76 -13.18 8.27 -12.28
CA PHE A 76 -13.71 6.92 -12.30
C PHE A 76 -15.23 6.93 -12.11
N VAL A 77 -15.94 6.22 -12.98
CA VAL A 77 -17.37 5.90 -12.84
C VAL A 77 -17.57 4.40 -13.03
N HIS A 78 -18.51 3.80 -12.31
CA HIS A 78 -18.75 2.36 -12.44
C HIS A 78 -19.07 2.00 -13.89
N GLY A 79 -18.31 1.06 -14.48
CA GLY A 79 -18.42 0.68 -15.89
C GLY A 79 -17.51 1.46 -16.84
N CYS A 80 -16.72 2.44 -16.40
CA CYS A 80 -15.75 3.12 -17.28
C CYS A 80 -14.55 2.24 -17.71
N SER A 81 -14.43 1.06 -17.10
CA SER A 81 -13.48 0.00 -17.44
C SER A 81 -14.21 -1.31 -17.76
N SER A 82 -15.45 -1.24 -18.28
CA SER A 82 -16.29 -2.43 -18.51
C SER A 82 -15.86 -3.30 -19.67
N ASP A 83 -14.93 -2.84 -20.51
CA ASP A 83 -14.41 -3.65 -21.59
C ASP A 83 -13.61 -4.83 -21.03
N PRO A 84 -13.77 -6.05 -21.58
CA PRO A 84 -12.93 -7.19 -21.22
C PRO A 84 -11.46 -6.79 -21.35
N LEU A 85 -10.71 -6.94 -20.26
CA LEU A 85 -9.32 -6.51 -20.10
C LEU A 85 -8.35 -7.14 -21.11
N ASP A 86 -8.79 -8.18 -21.82
CA ASP A 86 -8.04 -8.89 -22.87
C ASP A 86 -8.30 -8.34 -24.28
N SER A 87 -9.13 -7.30 -24.42
CA SER A 87 -9.39 -6.69 -25.73
C SER A 87 -8.32 -5.61 -26.02
N PRO A 88 -7.61 -5.68 -27.16
CA PRO A 88 -6.67 -4.64 -27.56
C PRO A 88 -7.35 -3.28 -27.86
N ASN A 89 -8.69 -3.25 -27.85
CA ASN A 89 -9.50 -2.06 -28.08
C ASN A 89 -10.19 -1.56 -26.79
N VAL A 90 -9.66 -1.90 -25.60
CA VAL A 90 -10.20 -1.44 -24.32
C VAL A 90 -10.21 0.09 -24.30
N SER A 91 -11.40 0.68 -24.24
CA SER A 91 -11.58 2.13 -24.09
C SER A 91 -11.54 2.49 -22.61
N THR A 92 -10.40 2.29 -21.94
CA THR A 92 -10.26 2.77 -20.56
C THR A 92 -10.16 4.30 -20.59
N LEU A 93 -11.29 4.95 -20.42
CA LEU A 93 -11.44 6.40 -20.53
C LEU A 93 -11.21 7.13 -19.22
N CYS A 94 -11.16 6.41 -18.09
CA CYS A 94 -11.21 6.98 -16.76
C CYS A 94 -9.94 6.74 -15.94
N ASP A 95 -9.83 7.55 -14.89
CA ASP A 95 -8.78 7.47 -13.87
C ASP A 95 -8.91 6.20 -13.02
N VAL A 96 -7.82 5.84 -12.34
CA VAL A 96 -7.79 4.74 -11.37
C VAL A 96 -8.48 5.20 -10.08
N PRO A 97 -9.49 4.48 -9.58
CA PRO A 97 -10.17 4.86 -8.35
C PRO A 97 -9.22 4.79 -7.15
N GLU A 98 -9.56 5.50 -6.09
CA GLU A 98 -8.92 5.27 -4.79
C GLU A 98 -9.25 3.84 -4.32
N LEU A 99 -8.21 3.06 -4.04
CA LEU A 99 -8.34 1.68 -3.61
C LEU A 99 -8.13 1.59 -2.09
N MET A 100 -9.04 0.88 -1.42
CA MET A 100 -8.85 0.53 -0.02
C MET A 100 -7.84 -0.62 0.09
N LEU A 101 -6.83 -0.44 0.95
CA LEU A 101 -5.91 -1.50 1.32
C LEU A 101 -6.56 -2.40 2.38
N PHE A 102 -6.79 -3.66 2.00
CA PHE A 102 -7.38 -4.65 2.90
C PHE A 102 -6.32 -5.59 3.48
N LYS A 103 -6.47 -5.90 4.76
CA LYS A 103 -5.73 -6.98 5.41
C LYS A 103 -6.53 -8.27 5.26
N VAL A 104 -5.93 -9.26 4.62
CA VAL A 104 -6.53 -10.59 4.45
C VAL A 104 -5.80 -11.56 5.37
N ALA A 105 -6.56 -12.38 6.09
CA ALA A 105 -6.02 -13.43 6.94
C ALA A 105 -6.58 -14.78 6.51
N ASN A 106 -5.74 -15.82 6.61
CA ASN A 106 -6.18 -17.19 6.40
C ASN A 106 -7.24 -17.56 7.44
N VAL A 107 -8.30 -18.26 7.02
CA VAL A 107 -9.41 -18.66 7.91
C VAL A 107 -8.94 -19.48 9.12
N GLY A 108 -7.90 -20.30 8.97
CA GLY A 108 -7.30 -21.09 10.04
C GLY A 108 -6.49 -20.27 11.04
N LEU A 109 -6.20 -18.99 10.79
CA LEU A 109 -5.51 -18.13 11.75
C LEU A 109 -6.37 -17.91 12.99
N ARG A 110 -7.69 -17.79 12.83
CA ARG A 110 -8.63 -17.63 13.96
C ARG A 110 -8.54 -18.78 14.96
N MET A 111 -8.36 -20.01 14.47
CA MET A 111 -8.29 -21.19 15.32
C MET A 111 -6.91 -21.42 15.93
N ARG A 112 -5.84 -21.08 15.21
CA ARG A 112 -4.47 -21.38 15.61
C ARG A 112 -3.81 -20.27 16.44
N ALA A 113 -4.19 -19.03 16.19
CA ALA A 113 -3.61 -17.86 16.85
C ALA A 113 -4.62 -16.69 16.83
N PRO A 114 -5.73 -16.79 17.59
CA PRO A 114 -6.74 -15.73 17.66
C PRO A 114 -6.16 -14.39 18.13
N GLU A 115 -5.12 -14.41 18.98
CA GLU A 115 -4.36 -13.24 19.42
C GLU A 115 -3.70 -12.54 18.22
N ALA A 116 -3.03 -13.32 17.36
CA ALA A 116 -2.41 -12.78 16.15
C ALA A 116 -3.45 -12.23 15.18
N LEU A 117 -4.60 -12.89 15.05
CA LEU A 117 -5.71 -12.37 14.23
C LEU A 117 -6.22 -11.04 14.78
N ARG A 118 -6.33 -10.87 16.10
CA ARG A 118 -6.65 -9.57 16.70
C ARG A 118 -5.63 -8.52 16.30
N VAL A 119 -4.34 -8.80 16.45
CA VAL A 119 -3.27 -7.85 16.08
C VAL A 119 -3.41 -7.45 14.62
N VAL A 120 -3.60 -8.41 13.71
CA VAL A 120 -3.84 -8.11 12.28
C VAL A 120 -5.08 -7.24 12.10
N ARG A 121 -6.20 -7.51 12.79
CA ARG A 121 -7.42 -6.70 12.67
C ARG A 121 -7.24 -5.27 13.20
N GLN A 122 -6.58 -5.11 14.34
CA GLN A 122 -6.43 -3.83 15.04
C GLN A 122 -5.27 -2.98 14.50
N PHE A 123 -4.27 -3.60 13.85
CA PHE A 123 -3.13 -2.88 13.29
C PHE A 123 -3.59 -1.88 12.23
N SER A 124 -3.35 -0.60 12.47
CA SER A 124 -3.57 0.45 11.49
C SER A 124 -2.37 1.38 11.50
N MET A 125 -2.06 1.91 10.33
CA MET A 125 -0.97 2.86 10.14
C MET A 125 -1.54 4.07 9.40
N PRO A 126 -1.49 5.26 10.01
CA PRO A 126 -1.77 6.50 9.32
C PRO A 126 -0.89 6.68 8.08
N ARG A 127 -1.42 7.31 7.04
CA ARG A 127 -0.71 7.49 5.76
C ARG A 127 0.58 8.28 5.92
N ASP A 128 0.56 9.35 6.71
CA ASP A 128 1.73 10.17 7.00
C ASP A 128 2.86 9.38 7.67
N GLU A 129 2.52 8.42 8.53
CA GLU A 129 3.52 7.53 9.15
C GLU A 129 4.07 6.51 8.16
N LEU A 130 3.24 5.99 7.24
CA LEU A 130 3.69 5.11 6.16
C LEU A 130 4.62 5.87 5.21
N ASP A 131 4.27 7.10 4.84
CA ASP A 131 5.09 7.97 3.99
C ASP A 131 6.43 8.35 4.66
N ASP A 132 6.45 8.56 5.98
CA ASP A 132 7.71 8.70 6.74
C ASP A 132 8.56 7.43 6.66
N MET A 133 7.96 6.25 6.89
CA MET A 133 8.69 4.98 6.78
C MET A 133 9.24 4.74 5.37
N LEU A 134 8.48 5.03 4.32
CA LEU A 134 8.90 4.89 2.93
C LEU A 134 10.06 5.83 2.58
N ARG A 135 10.02 7.09 3.04
CA ARG A 135 11.15 8.02 2.92
C ARG A 135 12.40 7.49 3.61
N ARG A 136 12.29 7.09 4.87
CA ARG A 136 13.44 6.61 5.66
C ARG A 136 14.01 5.31 5.11
N HIS A 137 13.20 4.49 4.45
CA HIS A 137 13.66 3.30 3.76
C HIS A 137 14.61 3.64 2.60
N GLN A 138 14.34 4.70 1.84
CA GLN A 138 15.23 5.16 0.78
C GLN A 138 16.59 5.62 1.33
N ASP A 139 16.61 6.22 2.51
CA ASP A 139 17.86 6.67 3.15
C ASP A 139 18.69 5.52 3.75
N VAL A 140 18.02 4.56 4.41
CA VAL A 140 18.68 3.51 5.22
C VAL A 140 18.83 2.18 4.46
N GLY A 141 18.00 1.94 3.44
CA GLY A 141 17.97 0.70 2.65
C GLY A 141 17.47 -0.54 3.40
N SER A 142 17.01 -0.40 4.65
CA SER A 142 16.57 -1.52 5.50
C SER A 142 15.17 -1.31 6.05
N HIS A 143 14.20 -2.03 5.48
CA HIS A 143 12.81 -2.03 5.95
C HIS A 143 12.72 -2.49 7.42
N TRP A 144 13.59 -3.41 7.84
CA TRP A 144 13.65 -3.90 9.21
C TRP A 144 14.00 -2.78 10.20
N ASN A 145 15.11 -2.06 9.95
CA ASN A 145 15.57 -1.01 10.85
C ASN A 145 14.54 0.13 10.95
N VAL A 146 14.00 0.55 9.81
CA VAL A 146 12.98 1.61 9.76
C VAL A 146 11.72 1.19 10.54
N SER A 147 11.24 -0.04 10.36
CA SER A 147 10.07 -0.56 11.08
C SER A 147 10.31 -0.68 12.59
N CYS A 148 11.48 -1.19 12.99
CA CYS A 148 11.84 -1.29 14.40
C CYS A 148 11.91 0.08 15.08
N GLU A 149 12.47 1.08 14.41
CA GLU A 149 12.55 2.44 14.95
C GLU A 149 11.18 3.10 15.04
N TRP A 150 10.32 2.91 14.03
CA TRP A 150 8.94 3.38 14.07
C TRP A 150 8.17 2.76 15.24
N LEU A 151 8.27 1.45 15.45
CA LEU A 151 7.65 0.75 16.58
C LEU A 151 8.16 1.24 17.94
N ARG A 152 9.47 1.51 18.07
CA ARG A 152 10.07 2.02 19.32
C ARG A 152 9.59 3.43 19.70
N ARG A 153 9.13 4.22 18.74
CA ARG A 153 8.60 5.57 18.97
C ARG A 153 7.13 5.57 19.40
N LYS A 154 6.44 4.42 19.35
CA LYS A 154 5.02 4.36 19.72
C LYS A 154 4.82 4.56 21.22
N PRO A 155 3.83 5.38 21.61
CA PRO A 155 3.51 5.54 23.03
C PRO A 155 2.97 4.22 23.60
N PRO A 156 3.13 3.97 24.92
CA PRO A 156 2.65 2.75 25.57
C PRO A 156 1.17 2.43 25.25
N ASP A 157 0.32 3.45 25.21
CA ASP A 157 -1.11 3.34 24.96
C ASP A 157 -1.45 2.92 23.51
N TRP A 158 -0.53 3.09 22.55
CA TRP A 158 -0.67 2.46 21.23
C TRP A 158 -0.53 0.94 21.32
N TRP A 159 0.44 0.46 22.11
CA TRP A 159 0.63 -0.96 22.36
C TRP A 159 -0.51 -1.58 23.14
N ASP A 160 -1.10 -0.86 24.09
CA ASP A 160 -2.23 -1.36 24.86
C ASP A 160 -3.51 -1.51 24.00
N LYS A 161 -3.68 -0.66 22.99
CA LYS A 161 -4.76 -0.82 22.00
C LYS A 161 -4.52 -2.02 21.09
N LEU A 162 -3.30 -2.16 20.57
CA LEU A 162 -2.96 -3.21 19.62
C LEU A 162 -2.87 -4.60 20.26
N VAL A 163 -2.16 -4.69 21.38
CA VAL A 163 -1.90 -5.93 22.14
C VAL A 163 -2.16 -5.65 23.63
N PRO A 164 -3.43 -5.63 24.05
CA PRO A 164 -3.78 -5.36 25.46
C PRO A 164 -3.22 -6.40 26.41
N ALA A 165 -3.20 -6.09 27.71
CA ALA A 165 -2.62 -6.98 28.73
C ALA A 165 -3.21 -8.39 28.72
N CYS A 166 -4.52 -8.54 28.46
CA CYS A 166 -5.18 -9.85 28.39
C CYS A 166 -4.64 -10.73 27.24
N VAL A 167 -4.04 -10.11 26.22
CA VAL A 167 -3.41 -10.77 25.06
C VAL A 167 -1.91 -10.98 25.29
N ARG A 168 -1.21 -9.98 25.87
CA ARG A 168 0.24 -10.09 26.15
C ARG A 168 0.54 -11.12 27.24
N ASN A 169 -0.27 -11.13 28.28
CA ASN A 169 -0.10 -11.96 29.48
C ASN A 169 -1.43 -12.65 29.81
N PRO A 170 -1.86 -13.62 28.98
CA PRO A 170 -3.13 -14.30 29.19
C PRO A 170 -3.10 -15.08 30.51
N LYS A 171 -4.13 -14.90 31.34
CA LYS A 171 -4.31 -15.72 32.54
C LYS A 171 -4.76 -17.13 32.11
N ALA A 172 -4.01 -18.15 32.53
CA ALA A 172 -4.35 -19.55 32.23
C ALA A 172 -5.72 -19.96 32.80
N GLN A 173 -6.09 -19.38 33.95
CA GLN A 173 -7.38 -19.59 34.62
C GLN A 173 -7.87 -18.24 35.17
N PRO A 174 -8.67 -17.48 34.40
CA PRO A 174 -9.19 -16.20 34.86
C PRO A 174 -10.28 -16.42 35.93
N GLU A 175 -10.14 -15.71 37.05
CA GLU A 175 -11.13 -15.69 38.13
C GLU A 175 -12.22 -14.64 37.89
N ARG A 176 -13.29 -14.68 38.68
CA ARG A 176 -14.35 -13.66 38.60
C ARG A 176 -13.77 -12.27 38.81
N GLY A 177 -14.07 -11.35 37.88
CA GLY A 177 -13.54 -10.00 37.86
C GLY A 177 -12.23 -9.83 37.07
N ASP A 178 -11.61 -10.94 36.63
CA ASP A 178 -10.42 -10.86 35.79
C ASP A 178 -10.74 -10.49 34.35
N LEU A 179 -9.84 -9.73 33.74
CA LEU A 179 -9.83 -9.51 32.30
C LEU A 179 -9.19 -10.72 31.60
N PHE A 180 -9.89 -11.33 30.64
CA PHE A 180 -9.40 -12.43 29.82
C PHE A 180 -9.61 -12.16 28.33
N PHE A 181 -8.81 -12.79 27.48
CA PHE A 181 -8.99 -12.71 26.03
C PHE A 181 -10.05 -13.72 25.58
N ASN A 182 -11.17 -13.23 25.03
CA ASN A 182 -12.21 -14.07 24.46
C ASN A 182 -11.88 -14.35 23.00
N THR A 183 -11.60 -15.61 22.66
CA THR A 183 -11.19 -16.02 21.31
C THR A 183 -12.31 -15.94 20.27
N ASP A 184 -13.58 -15.91 20.71
CA ASP A 184 -14.73 -15.80 19.83
C ASP A 184 -15.00 -14.34 19.44
N SER A 185 -15.02 -13.43 20.40
CA SER A 185 -15.19 -11.99 20.12
C SER A 185 -13.90 -11.33 19.61
N LEU A 186 -12.74 -11.94 19.90
CA LEU A 186 -11.41 -11.38 19.69
C LEU A 186 -11.18 -10.09 20.52
N GLU A 187 -11.84 -9.97 21.67
CA GLU A 187 -11.77 -8.82 22.58
C GLU A 187 -11.35 -9.24 24.00
N CYS A 188 -10.90 -8.27 24.80
CA CYS A 188 -10.69 -8.47 26.23
C CYS A 188 -12.02 -8.28 26.98
N GLU A 189 -12.41 -9.26 27.79
CA GLU A 189 -13.68 -9.27 28.52
C GLU A 189 -13.47 -9.54 30.01
N VAL A 190 -14.38 -9.06 30.87
CA VAL A 190 -14.37 -9.35 32.30
C VAL A 190 -15.10 -10.66 32.55
N LYS A 191 -14.45 -11.59 33.26
CA LYS A 191 -15.06 -12.84 33.68
C LYS A 191 -16.17 -12.55 34.71
N LEU A 192 -17.41 -12.84 34.33
CA LEU A 192 -18.60 -12.64 35.16
C LEU A 192 -18.69 -13.60 36.36
#